data_AF-A0A292YDR6-F1
#
_entry.id   AF-A0A292YDR6-F1
#
_cell.length_a   1.000
_cell.length_b   1.000
_cell.length_c   1.000
_cell.angle_alpha   90.00
_cell.angle_beta   90.00
_cell.angle_gamma   90.00
#
_symmetry.space_group_name_H-M   'P 1'
#
loop_
_entity.id
_entity.type
_entity.pdbx_description
1 polymer ?
#
loop_
_entity_poly.entity_id
_entity_poly.type
_entity_poly.pdbx_seq_one_letter_code
_entity_poly.pdbx_strand_id
1 'polypeptide(L)'
;MKKAFTMIELVFVIVILGILAAVALPKFLGVASQAHEANLKAFVGTLNRSVGPTLWSTSISEGHYGDINYSALIYNKDNSAEQNLTKYTDIPKEVAILDLKKCNNEVNYTIVGKADKAVAGATYYIACLDGNANQSPNFVLLKPTTSSAVVDLDDMNSTELNASVKTVNFKHNGNDENLTILR
;
A
#
# COMPACT_ATOMS: atom_id res chain seq x y z
N MET A 1 -15.43 39.38 -44.55
CA MET A 1 -16.38 39.75 -43.48
C MET A 1 -16.23 38.74 -42.35
N LYS A 2 -15.78 39.17 -41.16
CA LYS A 2 -15.71 38.27 -39.99
C LYS A 2 -17.15 38.02 -39.52
N LYS A 3 -17.63 36.78 -39.52
CA LYS A 3 -18.90 36.42 -38.88
C LYS A 3 -18.72 36.69 -37.38
N ALA A 4 -19.47 37.66 -36.86
CA ALA A 4 -19.57 37.86 -35.42
C ALA A 4 -20.34 36.67 -34.82
N PHE A 5 -19.78 36.07 -33.78
CA PHE A 5 -20.38 34.94 -33.07
C PHE A 5 -21.69 35.41 -32.41
N THR A 6 -22.76 34.64 -32.52
CA THR A 6 -24.04 35.05 -31.92
C THR A 6 -23.99 34.84 -30.41
N MET A 7 -24.66 35.71 -29.64
CA MET A 7 -24.75 35.52 -28.18
C MET A 7 -25.41 34.18 -27.82
N ILE A 8 -26.38 33.73 -28.63
CA ILE A 8 -27.06 32.45 -28.39
C ILE A 8 -26.17 31.24 -28.62
N GLU A 9 -25.27 31.25 -29.61
CA GLU A 9 -24.28 30.18 -29.77
C GLU A 9 -23.37 30.07 -28.55
N LEU A 10 -22.96 31.21 -27.98
CA LEU A 10 -22.08 31.22 -26.81
C LEU A 10 -22.80 30.67 -25.57
N VAL A 11 -24.07 31.03 -25.38
CA VAL A 11 -24.90 30.49 -24.30
C VAL A 11 -25.09 28.99 -24.45
N PHE A 12 -25.33 28.48 -25.66
CA PHE A 12 -25.53 27.06 -25.86
C PHE A 12 -24.26 26.24 -25.56
N VAL A 13 -23.08 26.77 -25.91
CA VAL A 13 -21.79 26.14 -25.62
C VAL A 13 -21.56 26.01 -24.12
N ILE A 14 -21.77 27.07 -23.34
CA ILE A 14 -21.56 27.01 -21.88
C ILE A 14 -22.57 26.09 -21.19
N VAL A 15 -23.81 26.01 -21.70
CA VAL A 15 -24.82 25.08 -21.18
C VAL A 15 -24.40 23.63 -21.42
N ILE A 16 -23.95 23.29 -22.63
CA ILE A 16 -23.46 21.94 -22.93
C ILE A 16 -22.23 21.62 -22.06
N LEU A 17 -21.26 22.53 -21.96
CA LEU A 17 -20.08 22.33 -21.12
C LEU A 17 -20.45 22.16 -19.64
N GLY A 18 -21.47 22.89 -19.16
CA GLY A 18 -21.99 22.75 -17.80
C GLY A 18 -22.57 21.36 -17.52
N ILE A 19 -23.37 20.81 -18.44
CA ILE A 19 -23.94 19.46 -18.30
C ILE A 19 -22.83 18.40 -18.34
N LEU A 20 -21.89 18.50 -19.28
CA LEU A 20 -20.77 17.57 -19.40
C LEU A 20 -19.89 17.58 -18.14
N ALA A 21 -19.60 18.78 -17.60
CA ALA A 21 -18.83 18.92 -16.37
C ALA A 21 -19.56 18.30 -15.16
N ALA A 22 -20.87 18.51 -15.03
CA ALA A 22 -21.67 17.97 -13.93
C ALA A 22 -21.65 16.43 -13.88
N VAL A 23 -21.63 15.76 -15.04
CA VAL A 23 -21.60 14.28 -15.10
C VAL A 23 -20.16 13.73 -14.97
N ALA A 24 -19.15 14.46 -15.43
CA ALA A 24 -17.76 14.01 -15.40
C ALA A 24 -17.10 14.13 -14.01
N LEU A 25 -17.41 15.19 -13.25
CA LEU A 25 -16.74 15.49 -11.98
C LEU A 25 -16.85 14.37 -10.93
N PRO A 26 -18.02 13.75 -10.67
CA PRO A 26 -18.14 12.69 -9.65
C PRO A 26 -17.33 11.45 -9.99
N LYS A 27 -17.24 11.11 -11.28
CA LYS A 27 -16.43 9.98 -11.76
C LYS A 27 -14.94 10.24 -11.55
N PHE A 28 -14.48 11.47 -11.79
CA PHE A 28 -13.07 11.82 -11.67
C PHE A 28 -12.53 11.66 -10.24
N LEU A 29 -13.36 11.97 -9.23
CA LEU A 29 -12.99 11.82 -7.82
C LEU A 29 -12.74 10.37 -7.40
N GLY A 30 -13.53 9.42 -7.91
CA GLY A 30 -13.36 8.00 -7.61
C GLY A 30 -12.13 7.37 -8.28
N VAL A 31 -11.78 7.83 -9.48
CA VAL A 31 -10.65 7.29 -10.27
C VAL A 31 -9.31 7.55 -9.61
N ALA A 32 -9.12 8.73 -9.00
CA ALA A 32 -7.87 9.06 -8.31
C ALA A 32 -7.58 8.11 -7.14
N SER A 33 -8.58 7.84 -6.29
CA SER A 33 -8.44 6.90 -5.16
C SER A 33 -8.16 5.47 -5.64
N GLN A 34 -8.85 5.02 -6.69
CA GLN A 34 -8.59 3.70 -7.28
C GLN A 34 -7.18 3.60 -7.89
N ALA A 35 -6.67 4.68 -8.47
CA ALA A 35 -5.31 4.73 -9.01
C ALA A 35 -4.26 4.64 -7.89
N HIS A 36 -4.44 5.34 -6.78
CA HIS A 36 -3.55 5.23 -5.61
C HIS A 36 -3.55 3.81 -5.02
N GLU A 37 -4.71 3.17 -4.91
CA GLU A 37 -4.80 1.78 -4.48
C GLU A 37 -4.08 0.85 -5.47
N ALA A 38 -4.27 1.02 -6.77
CA ALA A 38 -3.60 0.23 -7.79
C ALA A 38 -2.07 0.39 -7.75
N ASN A 39 -1.57 1.60 -7.49
CA ASN A 39 -0.14 1.86 -7.32
C ASN A 39 0.43 1.10 -6.10
N LEU A 40 -0.28 1.12 -4.97
CA LEU A 40 0.12 0.38 -3.77
C LEU A 40 0.10 -1.14 -4.01
N LYS A 41 -0.92 -1.66 -4.71
CA LYS A 41 -0.97 -3.08 -5.11
C LYS A 41 0.20 -3.45 -6.02
N ALA A 42 0.50 -2.61 -7.01
CA ALA A 42 1.63 -2.82 -7.90
C ALA A 42 2.96 -2.85 -7.13
N PHE A 43 3.13 -1.92 -6.18
CA PHE A 43 4.31 -1.84 -5.32
C PHE A 43 4.46 -3.08 -4.43
N VAL A 44 3.40 -3.53 -3.76
CA VAL A 44 3.41 -4.80 -3.00
C VAL A 44 3.74 -5.99 -3.91
N GLY A 45 3.23 -5.98 -5.16
CA GLY A 45 3.63 -6.96 -6.17
C GLY A 45 5.13 -6.91 -6.52
N THR A 46 5.73 -5.72 -6.57
CA THR A 46 7.18 -5.55 -6.74
C THR A 46 7.96 -6.06 -5.53
N LEU A 47 7.46 -5.83 -4.31
CA LEU A 47 8.06 -6.40 -3.09
C LEU A 47 8.09 -7.93 -3.17
N ASN A 48 6.98 -8.56 -3.58
CA ASN A 48 6.91 -10.02 -3.70
C ASN A 48 7.77 -10.61 -4.83
N ARG A 49 7.97 -9.88 -5.93
CA ARG A 49 8.67 -10.40 -7.11
C ARG A 49 10.15 -10.10 -7.15
N SER A 50 10.57 -8.99 -6.54
CA SER A 50 11.97 -8.53 -6.62
C SER A 50 12.58 -8.38 -5.24
N VAL A 51 12.04 -7.48 -4.40
CA VAL A 51 12.71 -7.10 -3.14
C VAL A 51 12.77 -8.28 -2.18
N GLY A 52 11.64 -8.93 -1.91
CA GLY A 52 11.54 -10.09 -1.02
C GLY A 52 12.48 -11.23 -1.41
N PRO A 53 12.42 -11.75 -2.65
CA PRO A 53 13.34 -12.79 -3.12
C PRO A 53 14.81 -12.39 -3.11
N THR A 54 15.15 -11.13 -3.45
CA THR A 54 16.54 -10.65 -3.39
C THR A 54 17.07 -10.60 -1.96
N LEU A 55 16.27 -10.09 -1.02
CA LEU A 55 16.65 -10.05 0.39
C LEU A 55 16.74 -11.45 0.99
N TRP A 56 15.81 -12.33 0.65
CA TRP A 56 15.81 -13.74 1.04
C TRP A 56 17.05 -14.49 0.52
N SER A 57 17.41 -14.28 -0.75
CA SER A 57 18.63 -14.89 -1.31
C SER A 57 19.89 -14.38 -0.60
N THR A 58 19.91 -13.10 -0.21
CA THR A 58 21.04 -12.51 0.50
C THR A 58 21.10 -13.04 1.94
N SER A 59 19.96 -13.13 2.63
CA SER A 59 19.87 -13.66 3.99
C SER A 59 20.32 -15.11 4.06
N ILE A 60 19.95 -15.95 3.09
CA ILE A 60 20.46 -17.33 3.00
C ILE A 60 21.98 -17.36 2.82
N SER A 61 22.53 -16.52 1.94
CA SER A 61 23.97 -16.47 1.67
C SER A 61 24.79 -16.03 2.88
N GLU A 62 24.20 -15.21 3.75
CA GLU A 62 24.83 -14.67 4.96
C GLU A 62 24.54 -15.52 6.22
N GLY A 63 23.82 -16.64 6.08
CA GLY A 63 23.53 -17.56 7.19
C GLY A 63 22.35 -17.13 8.08
N HIS A 64 21.50 -16.24 7.59
CA HIS A 64 20.29 -15.76 8.25
C HIS A 64 19.02 -16.58 7.87
N TYR A 65 19.18 -17.75 7.23
CA TYR A 65 18.11 -18.74 7.01
C TYR A 65 16.81 -18.21 6.36
N GLY A 66 16.88 -17.18 5.53
CA GLY A 66 15.70 -16.63 4.85
C GLY A 66 15.01 -15.48 5.57
N ASP A 67 15.37 -15.20 6.84
CA ASP A 67 14.86 -14.08 7.63
C ASP A 67 15.28 -12.75 6.97
N ILE A 68 14.33 -11.88 6.65
CA ILE A 68 14.60 -10.56 6.06
C ILE A 68 14.62 -9.40 7.06
N ASN A 69 14.27 -9.62 8.33
CA ASN A 69 14.43 -8.66 9.43
C ASN A 69 15.87 -8.13 9.49
N TYR A 70 16.84 -9.03 9.31
CA TYR A 70 18.27 -8.71 9.41
C TYR A 70 18.70 -7.57 8.47
N SER A 71 18.00 -7.39 7.35
CA SER A 71 18.34 -6.39 6.32
C SER A 71 18.25 -4.95 6.84
N ALA A 72 17.54 -4.72 7.96
CA ALA A 72 17.35 -3.41 8.59
C ALA A 72 16.95 -2.30 7.60
N LEU A 73 16.24 -2.67 6.54
CA LEU A 73 15.84 -1.74 5.50
C LEU A 73 14.58 -0.99 5.92
N ILE A 74 14.75 0.31 6.06
CA ILE A 74 13.70 1.24 6.46
C ILE A 74 13.54 2.26 5.34
N TYR A 75 12.29 2.65 5.14
CA TYR A 75 11.87 3.84 4.43
C TYR A 75 10.93 4.66 5.30
N ASN A 76 11.26 5.94 5.45
CA ASN A 76 10.40 6.92 6.09
C ASN A 76 10.35 8.19 5.23
N LYS A 77 9.15 8.58 4.80
CA LYS A 77 8.92 9.76 3.99
C LYS A 77 9.39 11.04 4.67
N ASP A 78 9.29 11.11 6.00
CA ASP A 78 9.60 12.31 6.79
C ASP A 78 11.03 12.31 7.35
N ASN A 79 11.78 11.20 7.22
CA ASN A 79 13.14 11.08 7.76
C ASN A 79 14.12 10.52 6.71
N SER A 80 14.97 11.40 6.16
CA SER A 80 15.97 11.03 5.16
C SER A 80 17.10 10.13 5.66
N ALA A 81 17.29 10.00 6.98
CA ALA A 81 18.27 9.08 7.56
C ALA A 81 17.83 7.60 7.47
N GLU A 82 16.55 7.35 7.22
CA GLU A 82 15.92 6.02 7.19
C GLU A 82 15.44 5.70 5.77
N GLN A 83 16.26 5.89 4.74
CA GLN A 83 15.90 5.64 3.34
C GLN A 83 16.82 4.61 2.65
N ASN A 84 17.23 3.57 3.36
CA ASN A 84 18.08 2.53 2.77
C ASN A 84 17.33 1.64 1.77
N LEU A 85 16.00 1.57 1.88
CA LEU A 85 15.17 0.76 0.99
C LEU A 85 15.04 1.35 -0.42
N THR A 86 15.20 2.68 -0.59
CA THR A 86 15.14 3.33 -1.92
C THR A 86 16.28 2.92 -2.85
N LYS A 87 17.35 2.33 -2.29
CA LYS A 87 18.45 1.72 -3.06
C LYS A 87 18.03 0.47 -3.83
N TYR A 88 16.99 -0.21 -3.34
CA TYR A 88 16.52 -1.50 -3.88
C TYR A 88 15.26 -1.36 -4.73
N THR A 89 14.43 -0.36 -4.45
CA THR A 89 13.19 -0.11 -5.18
C THR A 89 12.80 1.36 -5.11
N ASP A 90 12.22 1.86 -6.19
CA ASP A 90 11.46 3.10 -6.14
C ASP A 90 10.21 2.89 -5.27
N ILE A 91 10.02 3.75 -4.28
CA ILE A 91 8.90 3.69 -3.35
C ILE A 91 7.85 4.72 -3.80
N PRO A 92 6.60 4.31 -4.02
CA PRO A 92 5.56 5.22 -4.47
C PRO A 92 5.24 6.25 -3.37
N LYS A 93 4.88 7.46 -3.78
CA LYS A 93 4.58 8.60 -2.87
C LYS A 93 3.46 8.34 -1.87
N GLU A 94 2.64 7.32 -2.13
CA GLU A 94 1.56 6.84 -1.30
C GLU A 94 2.06 6.11 -0.05
N VAL A 95 3.29 5.59 -0.03
CA VAL A 95 3.87 4.96 1.17
C VAL A 95 4.43 6.04 2.08
N ALA A 96 3.99 6.06 3.35
CA ALA A 96 4.54 6.96 4.36
C ALA A 96 5.75 6.32 5.04
N ILE A 97 5.60 5.08 5.50
CA ILE A 97 6.63 4.34 6.23
C ILE A 97 6.60 2.88 5.77
N LEU A 98 7.77 2.30 5.59
CA LEU A 98 7.96 0.87 5.36
C LEU A 98 9.24 0.42 6.06
N ASP A 99 9.10 -0.41 7.09
CA ASP A 99 10.19 -0.93 7.90
C ASP A 99 10.22 -2.46 7.78
N LEU A 100 11.14 -2.97 6.96
CA LEU A 100 11.30 -4.41 6.74
C LEU A 100 11.97 -5.12 7.91
N LYS A 101 12.60 -4.37 8.85
CA LYS A 101 13.08 -4.94 10.12
C LYS A 101 11.93 -5.52 10.94
N LYS A 102 10.71 -5.00 10.74
CA LYS A 102 9.52 -5.51 11.44
C LYS A 102 8.96 -6.78 10.82
N CYS A 103 9.48 -7.22 9.68
CA CYS A 103 9.14 -8.53 9.12
C CYS A 103 10.00 -9.60 9.78
N ASN A 104 9.51 -10.19 10.88
CA ASN A 104 10.31 -11.08 11.74
C ASN A 104 9.55 -12.35 12.16
N ASN A 105 8.49 -12.70 11.43
CA ASN A 105 7.60 -13.79 11.79
C ASN A 105 7.26 -14.63 10.56
N GLU A 106 7.68 -15.89 10.62
CA GLU A 106 7.50 -16.88 9.56
C GLU A 106 6.09 -17.50 9.52
N VAL A 107 5.29 -17.29 10.58
CA VAL A 107 3.97 -17.91 10.76
C VAL A 107 2.84 -16.91 10.55
N ASN A 108 2.97 -15.72 11.13
CA ASN A 108 1.93 -14.69 11.12
C ASN A 108 2.39 -13.44 10.39
N TYR A 109 1.48 -12.85 9.62
CA TYR A 109 1.71 -11.55 9.00
C TYR A 109 1.88 -10.48 10.07
N THR A 110 2.89 -9.64 9.89
CA THR A 110 3.22 -8.50 10.75
C THR A 110 3.08 -7.22 9.95
N ILE A 111 2.52 -6.15 10.52
CA ILE A 111 2.44 -4.87 9.84
C ILE A 111 3.84 -4.24 9.75
N VAL A 112 4.29 -4.00 8.53
CA VAL A 112 5.62 -3.45 8.23
C VAL A 112 5.54 -2.09 7.58
N GLY A 113 4.39 -1.67 7.08
CA GLY A 113 4.27 -0.38 6.42
C GLY A 113 2.88 0.24 6.50
N LYS A 114 2.86 1.57 6.33
CA LYS A 114 1.66 2.40 6.36
C LYS A 114 1.67 3.34 5.15
N ALA A 115 0.51 3.49 4.51
CA ALA A 115 0.32 4.49 3.48
C ALA A 115 0.01 5.86 4.08
N ASP A 116 0.42 6.93 3.39
CA ASP A 116 0.05 8.29 3.70
C ASP A 116 -1.42 8.53 3.31
N LYS A 117 -2.29 8.62 4.31
CA LYS A 117 -3.73 8.86 4.12
C LYS A 117 -4.01 10.14 3.35
N ALA A 118 -3.18 11.19 3.49
CA ALA A 118 -3.39 12.45 2.80
C ALA A 118 -3.14 12.33 1.28
N VAL A 119 -2.26 11.40 0.87
CA VAL A 119 -1.93 11.15 -0.54
C VAL A 119 -2.81 10.06 -1.13
N ALA A 120 -2.96 8.92 -0.44
CA ALA A 120 -3.70 7.76 -0.94
C ALA A 120 -5.23 7.95 -0.86
N GLY A 121 -5.72 8.92 -0.07
CA GLY A 121 -7.13 9.19 0.15
C GLY A 121 -7.84 8.19 1.09
N ALA A 122 -7.16 7.11 1.46
CA ALA A 122 -7.61 6.13 2.45
C ALA A 122 -6.40 5.54 3.19
N THR A 123 -6.65 4.91 4.33
CA THR A 123 -5.62 4.21 5.09
C THR A 123 -5.35 2.86 4.44
N TYR A 124 -4.08 2.56 4.19
CA TYR A 124 -3.62 1.25 3.74
C TYR A 124 -2.44 0.82 4.59
N TYR A 125 -2.33 -0.48 4.82
CA TYR A 125 -1.24 -1.10 5.54
C TYR A 125 -0.57 -2.15 4.67
N ILE A 126 0.74 -2.32 4.84
CA ILE A 126 1.49 -3.39 4.20
C ILE A 126 1.87 -4.35 5.31
N ALA A 127 1.50 -5.62 5.15
CA ALA A 127 1.87 -6.68 6.07
C ALA A 127 2.85 -7.63 5.39
N CYS A 128 3.76 -8.20 6.17
CA CYS A 128 4.79 -9.12 5.72
C CYS A 128 4.72 -10.40 6.53
N LEU A 129 4.77 -11.53 5.84
CA LEU A 129 5.13 -12.83 6.37
C LEU A 129 6.60 -13.05 6.02
N ASP A 130 7.42 -13.30 7.03
CA ASP A 130 8.86 -13.43 6.84
C ASP A 130 9.23 -14.69 6.04
N GLY A 131 10.41 -14.66 5.44
CA GLY A 131 10.97 -15.81 4.77
C GLY A 131 11.54 -16.81 5.78
N ASN A 132 11.65 -18.05 5.33
CA ASN A 132 12.33 -19.12 6.05
C ASN A 132 13.31 -19.82 5.10
N ALA A 133 13.97 -20.89 5.55
CA ALA A 133 14.98 -21.59 4.75
C ALA A 133 14.47 -22.14 3.41
N ASN A 134 13.15 -22.26 3.23
CA ASN A 134 12.52 -22.89 2.09
C ASN A 134 11.55 -21.99 1.33
N GLN A 135 11.20 -20.83 1.87
CA GLN A 135 10.15 -19.96 1.34
C GLN A 135 10.57 -18.50 1.45
N SER A 136 10.39 -17.75 0.36
CA SER A 136 10.61 -16.32 0.35
C SER A 136 9.53 -15.58 1.15
N PRO A 137 9.82 -14.40 1.69
CA PRO A 137 8.83 -13.57 2.37
C PRO A 137 7.68 -13.20 1.43
N ASN A 138 6.50 -12.99 2.01
CA ASN A 138 5.29 -12.63 1.28
C ASN A 138 4.65 -11.38 1.87
N PHE A 139 4.37 -10.42 1.01
CA PHE A 139 3.79 -9.13 1.33
C PHE A 139 2.34 -9.06 0.86
N VAL A 140 1.47 -8.50 1.69
CA VAL A 140 0.06 -8.27 1.36
C VAL A 140 -0.34 -6.83 1.66
N LEU A 141 -1.20 -6.28 0.80
CA LEU A 141 -1.81 -4.98 1.02
C LEU A 141 -3.11 -5.17 1.80
N LEU A 142 -3.30 -4.37 2.84
CA LEU A 142 -4.45 -4.41 3.71
C LEU A 142 -5.14 -3.04 3.77
N LYS A 143 -6.46 -3.06 3.92
CA LYS A 143 -7.28 -1.86 4.14
C LYS A 143 -8.23 -2.11 5.31
N PRO A 144 -8.33 -1.20 6.29
CA PRO A 144 -9.23 -1.39 7.41
C PRO A 144 -10.68 -1.48 6.95
N THR A 145 -11.44 -2.40 7.55
CA THR A 145 -12.87 -2.61 7.25
C THR A 145 -13.73 -1.49 7.80
N THR A 146 -13.29 -0.88 8.90
CA THR A 146 -13.93 0.26 9.57
C THR A 146 -12.93 1.40 9.71
N SER A 147 -13.39 2.64 9.63
CA SER A 147 -12.53 3.83 9.77
C SER A 147 -11.88 3.99 11.15
N SER A 148 -12.22 3.13 12.11
CA SER A 148 -11.73 3.17 13.49
C SER A 148 -10.56 2.21 13.75
N ALA A 149 -10.24 1.31 12.81
CA ALA A 149 -9.18 0.33 13.04
C ALA A 149 -7.80 1.02 13.06
N VAL A 150 -7.18 1.01 14.23
CA VAL A 150 -5.84 1.56 14.48
C VAL A 150 -4.90 0.38 14.60
N VAL A 151 -3.93 0.31 13.69
CA VAL A 151 -2.89 -0.72 13.70
C VAL A 151 -1.55 -0.03 13.57
N ASP A 152 -0.56 -0.48 14.32
CA ASP A 152 0.82 0.00 14.33
C ASP A 152 1.78 -0.95 13.62
N LEU A 153 2.99 -0.46 13.37
CA LEU A 153 4.07 -1.32 12.91
C LEU A 153 4.34 -2.36 14.01
N ASP A 154 4.68 -3.59 13.63
CA ASP A 154 4.82 -4.78 14.51
C ASP A 154 3.53 -5.48 14.95
N ASP A 155 2.35 -4.89 14.73
CA ASP A 155 1.12 -5.59 15.10
C ASP A 155 0.99 -6.86 14.26
N MET A 156 0.70 -7.96 14.95
CA MET A 156 0.67 -9.29 14.37
C MET A 156 -0.76 -9.76 14.13
N ASN A 157 -0.92 -10.50 13.06
CA ASN A 157 -2.14 -11.22 12.77
C ASN A 157 -2.39 -12.31 13.84
N SER A 158 -3.61 -12.35 14.37
CA SER A 158 -4.03 -13.30 15.40
C SER A 158 -4.69 -14.57 14.85
N THR A 159 -4.80 -14.70 13.53
CA THR A 159 -5.51 -15.77 12.83
C THR A 159 -4.68 -16.34 11.69
N GLU A 160 -4.99 -17.51 11.13
CA GLU A 160 -4.24 -18.00 9.96
C GLU A 160 -4.71 -17.28 8.68
N LEU A 161 -3.78 -16.59 8.00
CA LEU A 161 -4.06 -15.97 6.70
C LEU A 161 -3.97 -17.05 5.60
N ASN A 162 -5.09 -17.36 4.95
CA ASN A 162 -5.11 -18.29 3.82
C ASN A 162 -5.70 -17.68 2.54
N ALA A 163 -5.53 -18.38 1.42
CA ALA A 163 -5.96 -17.90 0.10
C ALA A 163 -7.48 -17.65 -0.03
N SER A 164 -8.31 -18.20 0.84
CA SER A 164 -9.78 -18.01 0.79
C SER A 164 -10.27 -16.86 1.66
N VAL A 165 -9.46 -16.43 2.62
CA VAL A 165 -9.82 -15.38 3.58
C VAL A 165 -9.72 -14.00 2.91
N LYS A 166 -10.78 -13.19 3.04
CA LYS A 166 -10.84 -11.80 2.57
C LYS A 166 -10.56 -10.78 3.67
N THR A 167 -10.73 -11.16 4.93
CA THR A 167 -10.65 -10.29 6.10
C THR A 167 -9.84 -10.96 7.21
N VAL A 168 -8.98 -10.21 7.88
CA VAL A 168 -7.95 -10.70 8.79
C VAL A 168 -7.89 -9.83 10.03
N ASN A 169 -7.54 -10.42 11.16
CA ASN A 169 -7.57 -9.76 12.45
C ASN A 169 -6.16 -9.51 12.94
N PHE A 170 -5.82 -8.26 13.23
CA PHE A 170 -4.53 -7.87 13.77
C PHE A 170 -4.68 -7.45 15.23
N LYS A 171 -3.75 -7.86 16.07
CA LYS A 171 -3.75 -7.46 17.48
C LYS A 171 -3.04 -6.13 17.64
N HIS A 172 -3.81 -5.11 18.03
CA HIS A 172 -3.30 -3.81 18.44
C HIS A 172 -3.62 -3.56 19.91
N ASN A 173 -2.61 -3.40 20.77
CA ASN A 173 -2.79 -3.16 22.22
C ASN A 173 -3.75 -4.15 22.92
N GLY A 174 -3.79 -5.41 22.46
CA GLY A 174 -4.65 -6.46 23.00
C GLY A 174 -6.07 -6.51 22.41
N ASN A 175 -6.43 -5.58 21.53
CA ASN A 175 -7.70 -5.60 20.80
C ASN A 175 -7.49 -6.16 19.39
N ASP A 176 -8.46 -6.93 18.89
CA ASP A 176 -8.45 -7.42 17.52
C ASP A 176 -9.06 -6.37 16.58
N GLU A 177 -8.30 -6.00 15.54
CA GLU A 177 -8.66 -5.04 14.51
C GLU A 177 -8.84 -5.73 13.16
N ASN A 178 -9.96 -5.45 12.48
CA ASN A 178 -10.34 -6.16 11.26
C ASN A 178 -9.91 -5.42 9.99
N LEU A 179 -9.08 -6.06 9.17
CA LEU A 179 -8.59 -5.53 7.90
C LEU A 179 -9.01 -6.42 6.74
N THR A 180 -9.27 -5.82 5.58
CA THR A 180 -9.52 -6.52 4.32
C THR A 180 -8.23 -6.67 3.54
N ILE A 181 -7.97 -7.86 3.01
CA ILE A 181 -6.86 -8.13 2.11
C ILE A 181 -7.22 -7.62 0.72
N LEU A 182 -6.35 -6.79 0.17
CA LEU A 182 -6.45 -6.28 -1.18
C LEU A 182 -5.50 -7.06 -2.08
N ARG A 183 -6.08 -7.89 -2.95
CA ARG A 183 -5.36 -8.59 -4.02
C ARG A 183 -5.46 -7.85 -5.34
#